data_AF-A0A9E5QWL7-F1
#
_entry.id   AF-A0A9E5QWL7-F1
#
_cell.length_a   1.000
_cell.length_b   1.000
_cell.length_c   1.000
_cell.angle_alpha   90.00
_cell.angle_beta   90.00
_cell.angle_gamma   90.00
#
_symmetry.space_group_name_H-M   'P 1'
#
loop_
_entity.id
_entity.type
_entity.pdbx_description
1 polymer ?
#
loop_
_entity_poly.entity_id
_entity_poly.type
_entity_poly.pdbx_seq_one_letter_code
_entity_poly.pdbx_strand_id
1 'polypeptide(L)'
;MDANENPFASVGQEENYTRYPDPLQKAVKEALAQQTGLSPAQIFLGNGSDEGIDLLLRIFCQPGKDKILIMPPTYGMYQSAPTSMKWGYAVCRSNLIFR
;
A
#
# COMPACT_ATOMS: atom_id res chain seq x y z
N MET A 1 9.25 -19.38 7.95
CA MET A 1 8.07 -18.66 8.49
C MET A 1 8.52 -17.28 8.91
N ASP A 2 8.82 -16.46 7.92
CA ASP A 2 9.57 -15.20 8.00
C ASP A 2 8.88 -14.08 7.21
N ALA A 3 7.95 -14.43 6.32
CA ALA A 3 7.21 -13.51 5.46
C ALA A 3 5.73 -13.29 5.84
N ASN A 4 5.26 -13.79 7.00
CA ASN A 4 3.85 -13.70 7.45
C ASN A 4 2.82 -14.29 6.46
N GLU A 5 3.23 -15.23 5.62
CA GLU A 5 2.36 -15.90 4.66
C GLU A 5 1.40 -16.89 5.33
N ASN A 6 0.24 -17.09 4.70
CA ASN A 6 -0.70 -18.13 5.10
C ASN A 6 -0.08 -19.52 4.84
N PRO A 7 -0.08 -20.45 5.83
CA PRO A 7 0.45 -21.81 5.63
C PRO A 7 -0.40 -22.70 4.72
N PHE A 8 -1.64 -22.32 4.42
CA PHE A 8 -2.51 -23.06 3.51
C PHE A 8 -2.26 -22.68 2.05
N ALA A 9 -2.39 -23.65 1.14
CA ALA A 9 -2.25 -23.42 -0.30
C ALA A 9 -3.34 -22.48 -0.86
N SER A 10 -3.01 -21.78 -1.94
CA SER A 10 -3.92 -20.84 -2.60
C SER A 10 -5.20 -21.53 -3.08
N VAL A 11 -6.34 -20.94 -2.76
CA VAL A 11 -7.66 -21.34 -3.25
C VAL A 11 -7.92 -20.65 -4.59
N GLY A 12 -7.48 -21.28 -5.68
CA GLY A 12 -7.72 -20.78 -7.03
C GLY A 12 -7.51 -21.88 -8.05
N GLN A 13 -8.59 -22.56 -8.41
CA GLN A 13 -8.62 -23.44 -9.57
C GLN A 13 -9.66 -22.87 -10.54
N GLU A 14 -9.21 -22.68 -11.78
CA GLU A 14 -9.93 -22.29 -12.99
C GLU A 14 -10.04 -20.77 -13.28
N GLU A 15 -9.51 -20.35 -14.44
CA GLU A 15 -10.29 -19.94 -15.62
C GLU A 15 -9.42 -19.52 -16.83
N ASN A 16 -10.06 -19.32 -17.98
CA ASN A 16 -9.50 -19.07 -19.31
C ASN A 16 -8.94 -17.64 -19.48
N TYR A 17 -7.62 -17.45 -19.30
CA TYR A 17 -6.92 -16.16 -19.33
C TYR A 17 -6.73 -15.49 -20.71
N THR A 18 -7.56 -15.83 -21.70
CA THR A 18 -7.41 -15.30 -23.08
C THR A 18 -7.96 -13.86 -23.23
N ARG A 19 -8.51 -13.27 -22.17
CA ARG A 19 -9.06 -11.91 -22.17
C ARG A 19 -8.46 -11.10 -21.04
N TYR A 20 -8.28 -9.80 -21.29
CA TYR A 20 -7.88 -8.87 -20.25
C TYR A 20 -8.97 -8.77 -19.17
N PRO A 21 -8.57 -8.60 -17.90
CA PRO A 21 -9.52 -8.41 -16.80
C PRO A 21 -10.27 -7.08 -16.93
N ASP A 22 -11.37 -6.92 -16.20
CA ASP A 22 -12.10 -5.66 -16.12
C ASP A 22 -11.15 -4.54 -15.63
N PRO A 23 -10.89 -3.50 -16.45
CA PRO A 23 -9.97 -2.43 -16.08
C PRO A 23 -10.46 -1.61 -14.87
N LEU A 24 -11.76 -1.63 -14.57
CA LEU A 24 -12.35 -0.90 -13.44
C LEU A 24 -12.54 -1.77 -12.19
N GLN A 25 -12.33 -3.09 -12.32
CA GLN A 25 -12.36 -4.07 -11.23
C GLN A 25 -13.66 -4.00 -10.39
N LYS A 26 -14.80 -3.76 -11.05
CA LYS A 26 -16.06 -3.36 -10.40
C LYS A 26 -16.57 -4.41 -9.41
N ALA A 27 -16.64 -5.67 -9.85
CA ALA A 27 -17.16 -6.76 -9.04
C ALA A 27 -16.38 -6.96 -7.73
N VAL A 28 -15.04 -6.86 -7.79
CA VAL A 28 -14.18 -6.98 -6.60
C VAL A 28 -14.39 -5.80 -5.66
N LYS A 29 -14.48 -4.57 -6.19
CA LYS A 29 -14.73 -3.38 -5.38
C LYS A 29 -16.10 -3.39 -4.71
N GLU A 30 -17.13 -3.88 -5.40
CA GLU A 30 -18.47 -4.03 -4.83
C GLU A 30 -18.50 -5.05 -3.68
N ALA A 31 -17.82 -6.19 -3.84
CA ALA A 31 -17.71 -7.19 -2.78
C ALA A 31 -16.96 -6.64 -1.55
N LEU A 32 -15.83 -5.95 -1.77
CA LEU A 32 -15.06 -5.34 -0.68
C LEU A 32 -15.81 -4.19 0.01
N ALA A 33 -16.56 -3.38 -0.75
CA ALA A 33 -17.41 -2.32 -0.22
C ALA A 33 -18.45 -2.87 0.77
N GLN A 34 -19.08 -4.00 0.43
CA GLN A 34 -20.02 -4.67 1.34
C GLN A 34 -19.35 -5.18 2.62
N GLN A 35 -18.15 -5.76 2.50
CA GLN A 35 -17.41 -6.28 3.67
C GLN A 35 -16.86 -5.17 4.58
N THR A 36 -16.43 -4.05 4.00
CA THR A 36 -15.78 -2.95 4.74
C THR A 36 -16.76 -1.85 5.17
N GLY A 37 -17.99 -1.85 4.64
CA GLY A 37 -18.97 -0.78 4.87
C GLY A 37 -18.62 0.55 4.18
N LEU A 38 -17.70 0.53 3.22
CA LEU A 38 -17.27 1.71 2.46
C LEU A 38 -17.95 1.75 1.10
N SER A 39 -17.98 2.93 0.46
CA SER A 39 -18.42 3.01 -0.94
C SER A 39 -17.33 2.49 -1.89
N PRO A 40 -17.68 1.89 -3.05
CA PRO A 40 -16.70 1.44 -4.04
C PRO A 40 -15.74 2.55 -4.52
N ALA A 41 -16.17 3.81 -4.48
CA ALA A 41 -15.36 4.98 -4.84
C ALA A 41 -14.23 5.27 -3.84
N GLN A 42 -14.32 4.75 -2.62
CA GLN A 42 -13.29 4.88 -1.58
C GLN A 42 -12.28 3.72 -1.59
N ILE A 43 -12.43 2.77 -2.53
CA ILE A 43 -11.59 1.57 -2.61
C ILE A 43 -10.66 1.66 -3.82
N PHE A 44 -9.37 1.68 -3.53
CA PHE A 44 -8.30 1.53 -4.49
C PHE A 44 -7.77 0.08 -4.46
N LEU A 45 -7.55 -0.50 -5.64
CA LEU A 45 -6.94 -1.82 -5.79
C LEU A 45 -5.65 -1.63 -6.58
N GLY A 46 -4.55 -2.09 -6.00
CA GLY A 46 -3.22 -2.08 -6.60
C GLY A 46 -2.55 -3.43 -6.45
N ASN A 47 -1.34 -3.54 -7.00
CA ASN A 47 -0.50 -4.73 -6.95
C ASN A 47 0.27 -4.80 -5.62
N GLY A 48 -0.48 -4.90 -4.52
CA GLY A 48 0.06 -4.93 -3.16
C GLY A 48 0.18 -3.56 -2.51
N SER A 49 0.51 -3.55 -1.21
CA SER A 49 0.59 -2.33 -0.40
C SER A 49 1.71 -1.39 -0.83
N ASP A 50 2.79 -1.93 -1.40
CA ASP A 50 3.96 -1.14 -1.78
C ASP A 50 3.64 -0.14 -2.90
N GLU A 51 2.79 -0.52 -3.87
CA GLU A 51 2.28 0.41 -4.89
C GLU A 51 1.40 1.50 -4.27
N GLY A 52 0.55 1.14 -3.32
CA GLY A 52 -0.28 2.11 -2.60
C GLY A 52 0.56 3.14 -1.85
N ILE A 53 1.62 2.71 -1.15
CA ILE A 53 2.55 3.60 -0.45
C ILE A 53 3.27 4.51 -1.46
N ASP A 54 3.75 3.97 -2.58
CA ASP A 54 4.41 4.75 -3.62
C ASP A 54 3.49 5.82 -4.22
N LEU A 55 2.25 5.47 -4.58
CA LEU A 55 1.29 6.42 -5.12
C LEU A 55 0.99 7.56 -4.14
N LEU A 56 0.83 7.26 -2.85
CA LEU A 56 0.64 8.29 -1.82
C LEU A 56 1.82 9.27 -1.78
N LEU A 57 3.06 8.77 -1.83
CA LEU A 57 4.25 9.62 -1.87
C LEU A 57 4.26 10.50 -3.12
N ARG A 58 3.95 9.95 -4.29
CA ARG A 58 3.95 10.69 -5.56
C ARG A 58 2.86 11.74 -5.67
N ILE A 59 1.69 11.50 -5.06
CA ILE A 59 0.56 12.44 -5.10
C ILE A 59 0.79 13.61 -4.15
N PHE A 60 1.35 13.36 -2.96
CA PHE A 60 1.38 14.34 -1.87
C PHE A 60 2.73 14.97 -1.58
N CYS A 61 3.83 14.42 -2.09
CA CYS A 61 5.16 14.97 -1.85
C CYS A 61 5.74 15.56 -3.14
N GLN A 62 6.65 16.54 -3.01
CA GLN A 62 7.63 16.93 -4.04
C GLN A 62 9.08 16.51 -3.69
N PRO A 63 9.85 15.86 -4.60
CA PRO A 63 11.19 15.35 -4.30
C PRO A 63 12.14 16.47 -3.90
N GLY A 64 12.97 16.23 -2.88
CA GLY A 64 13.92 17.21 -2.35
C GLY A 64 13.30 18.37 -1.55
N LYS A 65 11.97 18.48 -1.51
CA LYS A 65 11.26 19.53 -0.74
C LYS A 65 10.52 18.92 0.44
N ASP A 66 9.64 17.98 0.17
CA ASP A 66 8.77 17.40 1.18
C ASP A 66 9.41 16.15 1.81
N LYS A 67 8.97 15.84 3.03
CA LYS A 67 9.46 14.70 3.81
C LYS A 67 8.29 14.00 4.48
N ILE A 68 8.39 12.68 4.61
CA ILE A 68 7.46 11.90 5.42
C ILE A 68 7.99 11.66 6.83
N LEU A 69 7.10 11.46 7.79
CA LEU A 69 7.45 11.07 9.16
C LEU A 69 7.24 9.56 9.33
N ILE A 70 8.26 8.88 9.86
CA ILE A 70 8.16 7.46 10.25
C ILE A 70 8.50 7.28 11.73
N MET A 71 7.88 6.29 12.38
CA MET A 71 8.05 5.98 13.80
C MET A 71 8.54 4.54 14.00
N PRO A 72 9.86 4.29 14.00
CA PRO A 72 10.39 2.96 14.25
C PRO A 72 10.15 2.48 15.70
N PRO A 73 10.00 1.16 15.93
CA PRO A 73 10.06 0.08 14.94
C PRO A 73 8.74 -0.05 14.16
N THR A 74 8.83 0.04 12.83
CA THR A 74 7.67 -0.06 11.91
C THR A 74 8.11 -0.76 10.62
N TYR A 75 7.18 -0.98 9.70
CA TYR A 75 7.42 -1.61 8.42
C TYR A 75 8.52 -0.89 7.62
N GLY A 76 9.58 -1.62 7.23
CA GLY A 76 10.78 -1.05 6.62
C GLY A 76 10.57 -0.41 5.24
N MET A 77 9.47 -0.74 4.55
CA MET A 77 9.16 -0.16 3.25
C MET A 77 8.84 1.34 3.33
N TYR A 78 8.34 1.83 4.47
CA TYR A 78 8.15 3.27 4.67
C TYR A 78 9.46 4.05 4.64
N GLN A 79 10.59 3.42 4.95
CA GLN A 79 11.91 4.04 4.82
C GLN A 79 12.50 3.81 3.41
N SER A 80 12.26 2.63 2.85
CA SER A 80 12.88 2.20 1.59
C SER A 80 12.27 2.90 0.37
N ALA A 81 10.94 3.04 0.31
CA ALA A 81 10.26 3.66 -0.84
C ALA A 81 10.67 5.14 -1.06
N PRO A 82 10.69 6.02 -0.04
CA PRO A 82 11.21 7.39 -0.18
C PRO A 82 12.66 7.42 -0.65
N THR A 83 13.51 6.57 -0.07
CA THR A 83 14.95 6.53 -0.33
C THR A 83 15.25 6.23 -1.80
N SER A 84 14.59 5.21 -2.36
CA SER A 84 14.78 4.78 -3.75
C SER A 84 14.43 5.88 -4.77
N MET A 85 13.52 6.78 -4.42
CA MET A 85 13.04 7.84 -5.30
C MET A 85 13.55 9.24 -4.90
N LYS A 86 14.55 9.31 -4.02
CA LYS A 86 15.21 10.54 -3.54
C LYS A 86 14.28 11.50 -2.78
N TRP A 87 13.22 10.98 -2.18
CA TRP A 87 12.42 11.70 -1.20
C TRP A 87 13.12 11.68 0.15
N GLY A 88 13.04 12.79 0.88
CA GLY A 88 13.50 12.82 2.27
C GLY A 88 12.50 12.12 3.19
N TYR A 89 12.98 11.58 4.31
CA TYR A 89 12.12 11.17 5.42
C TYR A 89 12.73 11.66 6.74
N ALA A 90 11.88 11.93 7.71
CA ALA A 90 12.22 12.23 9.08
C ALA A 90 11.88 11.01 9.95
N VAL A 91 12.79 10.66 10.85
CA VAL A 91 12.60 9.57 11.80
C VAL A 91 12.27 10.16 13.16
N CYS A 92 11.06 9.92 13.66
CA CYS A 92 10.73 10.25 15.04
C CYS A 92 11.37 9.20 15.95
N ARG A 93 12.43 9.59 16.68
CA ARG A 93 13.02 8.77 17.74
C ARG A 93 12.39 9.17 19.08
N SER A 94 12.25 8.20 19.99
CA SER A 94 11.53 8.25 21.27
C SER A 94 11.88 9.39 22.25
N ASN A 95 12.77 10.32 21.90
CA ASN A 95 13.12 11.49 22.69
C ASN A 95 12.47 12.80 22.21
N LEU A 96 11.64 12.78 21.15
CA LEU A 96 10.75 13.89 20.82
C LEU A 96 9.33 13.59 21.36
N ILE A 97 9.12 13.89 22.64
CA ILE A 97 7.78 14.22 23.12
C ILE A 97 7.46 15.58 22.52
N PHE A 98 6.43 15.67 21.68
CA PHE A 98 5.88 16.95 21.22
C PHE A 98 5.50 17.78 22.45
N ARG A 99 6.37 18.71 22.84
CA ARG A 99 6.03 19.88 23.65
C ARG A 99 6.08 21.09 22.75
#